data_AF-A0A429X9Z1-F1
#
_entry.id   AF-A0A429X9Z1-F1
#
_cell.length_a   1.000
_cell.length_b   1.000
_cell.length_c   1.000
_cell.angle_alpha   90.00
_cell.angle_beta   90.00
_cell.angle_gamma   90.00
#
_symmetry.space_group_name_H-M   'P 1'
#
loop_
_entity.id
_entity.type
_entity.pdbx_description
1 polymer ?
#
loop_
_entity_poly.entity_id
_entity_poly.type
_entity_poly.pdbx_seq_one_letter_code
_entity_poly.pdbx_strand_id
1 'polypeptide(L)'
;MQYKLKPGDYFVGEVSQIGEYKSRAISETAYRKNLKKWTGYAPYNFRKTQVLSMHVAGADLSTIAKQTGHKSLETIDKHYLEVSDPTLDKYL
;
A
#
# COMPACT_ATOMS: atom_id res chain seq x y z
N MET A 1 16.39 -1.99 -17.53
CA MET A 1 16.20 -2.12 -16.07
C MET A 1 16.46 -0.77 -15.42
N GLN A 2 15.42 -0.09 -14.95
CA GLN A 2 15.44 1.35 -14.63
C GLN A 2 16.20 1.71 -13.33
N TYR A 3 16.57 0.74 -12.49
CA TYR A 3 17.10 0.99 -11.14
C TYR A 3 18.44 0.34 -10.79
N LYS A 4 19.12 -0.35 -11.74
CA LYS A 4 20.44 -1.01 -11.55
C LYS A 4 20.59 -1.82 -10.24
N LEU A 5 19.50 -2.36 -9.70
CA LEU A 5 19.50 -3.15 -8.47
C LEU A 5 20.21 -4.50 -8.69
N LYS A 6 21.01 -4.93 -7.71
CA LYS A 6 21.64 -6.25 -7.67
C LYS A 6 20.71 -7.28 -7.00
N PRO A 7 20.92 -8.59 -7.25
CA PRO A 7 20.27 -9.64 -6.46
C PRO A 7 20.58 -9.45 -4.98
N GLY A 8 19.55 -9.33 -4.14
CA GLY A 8 19.68 -9.05 -2.70
C GLY A 8 19.51 -7.58 -2.31
N ASP A 9 19.39 -6.67 -3.28
CA ASP A 9 19.01 -5.29 -2.98
C ASP A 9 17.53 -5.20 -2.60
N TYR A 10 17.23 -4.47 -1.53
CA TYR A 10 15.85 -4.08 -1.24
C TYR A 10 15.33 -3.17 -2.35
N PHE A 11 14.04 -3.25 -2.65
CA PHE A 11 13.41 -2.33 -3.62
C PHE A 11 13.29 -0.90 -3.06
N VAL A 12 13.09 -0.78 -1.75
CA VAL A 12 13.11 0.49 -1.02
C VAL A 12 14.12 0.39 0.11
N GLY A 13 15.21 1.16 -0.01
CA GLY A 13 16.31 1.16 0.93
C GLY A 13 16.84 2.56 1.18
N GLU A 14 17.95 2.62 1.91
CA GLU A 14 18.57 3.87 2.31
C GLU A 14 19.50 4.40 1.22
N VAL A 15 19.41 5.70 0.93
CA VAL A 15 20.39 6.41 0.11
C VAL A 15 21.22 7.28 1.04
N SER A 16 22.55 7.15 0.97
CA SER A 16 23.46 8.02 1.72
C SER A 16 23.38 9.46 1.23
N GLN A 17 23.85 10.43 2.03
CA GLN A 17 23.84 11.85 1.63
C GLN A 17 24.60 12.13 0.32
N ILE A 18 25.59 11.28 -0.01
CA ILE A 18 26.39 11.37 -1.23
C ILE A 18 25.78 10.59 -2.41
N GLY A 19 24.55 10.06 -2.27
CA GLY A 19 23.81 9.39 -3.34
C GLY A 19 24.09 7.90 -3.51
N GLU A 20 24.85 7.28 -2.60
CA GLU A 20 25.11 5.84 -2.66
C GLU A 20 23.97 5.05 -2.04
N TYR A 21 23.45 4.07 -2.80
CA TYR A 21 22.45 3.14 -2.28
C TYR A 21 23.10 2.14 -1.32
N LYS A 22 22.58 2.08 -0.10
CA LYS A 22 22.92 1.04 0.86
C LYS A 22 21.76 0.04 0.89
N SER A 23 22.05 -1.23 0.63
CA SER A 23 21.06 -2.31 0.76
C SER A 23 20.74 -2.57 2.23
N ARG A 24 19.99 -1.62 2.81
CA ARG A 24 19.38 -1.72 4.14
C ARG A 24 17.90 -1.52 3.94
N ALA A 25 17.10 -2.46 4.45
CA ALA A 25 15.66 -2.34 4.46
C ALA A 25 15.25 -1.02 5.15
N ILE A 26 14.43 -0.22 4.48
CA ILE A 26 13.80 0.92 5.12
C ILE A 26 12.97 0.43 6.32
N SER A 27 13.06 1.13 7.46
CA SER A 27 12.17 0.81 8.59
C SER A 27 10.72 1.09 8.21
N GLU A 28 9.79 0.31 8.75
CA GLU A 28 8.38 0.49 8.46
C GLU A 28 7.90 1.92 8.79
N THR A 29 8.33 2.46 9.94
CA THR A 29 8.02 3.85 10.34
C THR A 29 8.52 4.87 9.33
N ALA A 30 9.76 4.71 8.83
CA ALA A 30 10.32 5.62 7.82
C ALA A 30 9.56 5.49 6.50
N TYR A 31 9.21 4.27 6.09
CA TYR A 31 8.42 4.02 4.90
C TYR A 31 7.04 4.68 4.98
N ARG A 32 6.32 4.51 6.09
CA ARG A 32 4.99 5.14 6.30
C ARG A 32 5.07 6.67 6.26
N LYS A 33 6.10 7.26 6.86
CA LYS A 33 6.34 8.73 6.83
C LYS A 33 6.62 9.21 5.41
N ASN A 34 7.51 8.52 4.70
CA ASN A 34 7.85 8.85 3.32
C ASN A 34 6.65 8.69 2.37
N LEU A 35 5.86 7.63 2.54
CA LEU A 35 4.66 7.39 1.76
C LEU A 35 3.67 8.55 1.88
N LYS A 36 3.41 9.02 3.11
CA LYS A 36 2.57 10.20 3.36
C LYS A 36 3.18 11.47 2.79
N LYS A 37 4.50 11.65 2.88
CA LYS A 37 5.19 12.81 2.29
C LYS A 37 5.09 12.83 0.76
N TRP A 38 5.21 11.68 0.10
CA TRP A 38 5.19 11.57 -1.36
C TRP A 38 3.79 11.67 -1.96
N THR A 39 2.79 11.18 -1.24
CA THR A 39 1.44 10.98 -1.80
C THR A 39 0.35 11.79 -1.09
N GLY A 40 0.62 12.34 0.09
CA GLY A 40 -0.37 12.95 0.97
C GLY A 40 -1.19 11.94 1.79
N TYR A 41 -1.12 10.65 1.48
CA TYR A 41 -2.01 9.63 2.05
C TYR A 41 -1.33 8.70 3.07
N ALA A 42 -2.11 8.19 4.02
CA ALA A 42 -1.63 7.18 4.95
C ALA A 42 -1.65 5.78 4.31
N PRO A 43 -0.83 4.82 4.79
CA PRO A 43 -0.80 3.44 4.27
C PRO A 43 -2.19 2.77 4.20
N TYR A 44 -3.06 3.06 5.17
CA TYR A 44 -4.41 2.52 5.21
C TYR A 44 -5.26 2.95 4.00
N ASN A 45 -5.08 4.18 3.48
CA ASN A 45 -5.80 4.65 2.28
C ASN A 45 -5.48 3.78 1.06
N PHE A 46 -4.22 3.39 0.88
CA PHE A 46 -3.81 2.50 -0.22
C PHE A 46 -4.45 1.12 -0.09
N ARG A 47 -4.41 0.55 1.11
CA ARG A 47 -5.03 -0.75 1.39
C ARG A 47 -6.54 -0.71 1.14
N LYS A 48 -7.20 0.39 1.51
CA LYS A 48 -8.62 0.61 1.24
C LYS A 48 -8.94 0.78 -0.23
N THR A 49 -8.13 1.54 -0.96
CA THR A 49 -8.30 1.71 -2.41
C THR A 49 -8.16 0.38 -3.14
N GLN A 50 -7.20 -0.46 -2.74
CA GLN A 50 -7.05 -1.81 -3.29
C GLN A 50 -8.30 -2.67 -3.02
N VAL A 51 -8.76 -2.73 -1.77
CA VAL A 51 -9.99 -3.46 -1.40
C VAL A 51 -11.20 -2.99 -2.20
N LEU A 52 -11.42 -1.68 -2.28
CA LEU A 52 -12.54 -1.09 -3.01
C LEU A 52 -12.44 -1.40 -4.51
N SER A 53 -11.27 -1.26 -5.12
CA SER A 53 -11.06 -1.56 -6.54
C SER A 53 -11.37 -3.02 -6.89
N MET A 54 -11.00 -3.96 -6.01
CA MET A 54 -11.32 -5.37 -6.19
C MET A 54 -12.83 -5.63 -6.05
N HIS A 55 -13.48 -5.01 -5.07
CA HIS A 55 -14.92 -5.12 -4.87
C HIS A 55 -15.70 -4.56 -6.07
N VAL A 56 -15.32 -3.37 -6.57
CA VAL A 56 -15.92 -2.75 -7.77
C VAL A 56 -15.72 -3.64 -9.00
N ALA A 57 -14.58 -4.33 -9.09
CA ALA A 57 -14.33 -5.32 -10.15
C ALA A 57 -15.11 -6.65 -9.97
N GLY A 58 -15.97 -6.77 -8.95
CA GLY A 58 -16.82 -7.93 -8.71
C GLY A 58 -16.17 -9.07 -7.93
N ALA A 59 -15.01 -8.86 -7.30
CA ALA A 59 -14.40 -9.88 -6.46
C ALA A 59 -15.22 -10.07 -5.16
N ASP A 60 -15.46 -11.34 -4.80
CA ASP A 60 -16.10 -11.66 -3.53
C ASP A 60 -15.19 -11.38 -2.32
N LEU A 61 -15.77 -11.27 -1.12
CA LEU A 61 -15.03 -10.93 0.10
C LEU A 61 -13.93 -11.94 0.45
N SER A 62 -14.11 -13.23 0.14
CA SER A 62 -13.09 -14.26 0.40
C SER A 62 -11.88 -14.08 -0.52
N THR A 63 -12.14 -13.79 -1.79
CA THR A 63 -11.10 -13.45 -2.79
C THR A 63 -10.33 -12.20 -2.39
N ILE A 64 -11.03 -11.14 -1.97
CA ILE A 64 -10.42 -9.90 -1.47
C ILE A 64 -9.57 -10.20 -0.23
N ALA A 65 -10.10 -10.97 0.73
CA ALA A 65 -9.39 -11.33 1.96
C ALA A 65 -8.07 -12.05 1.67
N LYS A 66 -8.11 -13.03 0.76
CA LYS A 66 -6.94 -13.82 0.37
C LYS A 66 -5.86 -12.96 -0.28
N GLN A 67 -6.22 -12.06 -1.20
CA GLN A 67 -5.26 -11.22 -1.92
C GLN A 67 -4.66 -10.12 -1.05
N THR A 68 -5.43 -9.56 -0.13
CA THR A 68 -4.99 -8.47 0.73
C THR A 68 -4.42 -8.96 2.07
N GLY A 69 -4.55 -10.25 2.39
CA GLY A 69 -4.10 -10.86 3.64
C GLY A 69 -4.97 -10.51 4.86
N HIS A 70 -6.23 -10.15 4.66
CA HIS A 70 -7.17 -9.96 5.78
C HIS A 70 -7.63 -11.31 6.33
N LYS A 71 -7.68 -11.42 7.66
CA LYS A 71 -8.16 -12.63 8.34
C LYS A 71 -9.66 -12.61 8.66
N SER A 72 -10.25 -11.42 8.68
CA SER A 72 -11.66 -11.22 9.01
C SER A 72 -12.39 -10.58 7.84
N LEU A 73 -13.46 -11.24 7.38
CA LEU A 73 -14.35 -10.70 6.34
C LEU A 73 -15.14 -9.50 6.86
N GLU A 74 -15.53 -9.53 8.14
CA GLU A 74 -16.22 -8.41 8.81
C GLU A 74 -15.36 -7.13 8.79
N THR A 75 -14.03 -7.27 8.94
CA THR A 75 -13.13 -6.11 8.84
C THR A 75 -13.15 -5.49 7.44
N ILE A 76 -13.21 -6.32 6.39
CA ILE A 76 -13.29 -5.84 5.00
C ILE A 76 -14.62 -5.11 4.79
N ASP A 77 -15.71 -5.75 5.17
CA ASP A 77 -17.06 -5.23 5.01
C ASP A 77 -17.23 -3.89 5.74
N LYS A 78 -17.00 -3.87 7.06
CA LYS A 78 -17.29 -2.70 7.91
C LYS A 78 -16.26 -1.58 7.84
N HIS A 79 -14.97 -1.90 7.69
CA HIS A 79 -13.92 -0.89 7.78
C HIS A 79 -13.35 -0.47 6.43
N TYR A 80 -13.55 -1.26 5.39
CA TYR A 80 -13.03 -0.93 4.06
C TYR A 80 -14.13 -0.62 3.04
N LEU A 81 -15.29 -1.28 3.10
CA LEU A 81 -16.38 -1.10 2.12
C LEU A 81 -17.51 -0.18 2.62
N GLU A 82 -17.99 -0.34 3.86
CA GLU A 82 -19.09 0.48 4.40
C GLU A 82 -18.72 1.97 4.51
N VAL A 83 -17.46 2.28 4.82
CA VAL A 83 -16.96 3.66 4.87
C VAL A 83 -16.60 4.15 3.45
N SER A 84 -17.47 3.99 2.46
CA SER A 84 -17.29 4.66 1.16
C SER A 84 -17.56 6.14 1.36
N ASP A 85 -16.48 6.89 1.60
CA ASP A 85 -16.51 8.34 1.56
C ASP A 85 -16.60 8.73 0.07
N PRO A 86 -17.64 9.44 -0.38
CA PRO A 86 -17.80 9.84 -1.79
C PRO A 86 -16.63 10.70 -2.32
N THR A 87 -15.73 11.15 -1.43
CA THR A 87 -14.49 11.81 -1.81
C THR A 87 -13.43 10.83 -2.37
N LEU A 88 -13.48 9.55 -1.99
CA LEU A 88 -12.54 8.52 -2.49
C LEU A 88 -12.86 8.11 -3.93
N ASP A 89 -14.14 8.11 -4.31
CA ASP A 89 -14.61 7.86 -5.68
C ASP A 89 -14.21 8.99 -6.65
N LYS A 90 -13.85 10.17 -6.14
CA LYS A 90 -13.57 11.35 -6.97
C LYS A 90 -12.12 11.43 -7.49
N TYR A 91 -11.23 10.59 -6.98
CA TYR A 91 -9.81 10.54 -7.41
C TYR A 91 -9.45 9.22 -8.11
N LEU A 92 -10.47 8.42 -8.43
CA LEU A 92 -10.45 7.39 -9.48
C LEU A 92 -11.23 7.92 -10.69
#